data_AF-A0A4V3D6Y1-F1
#
_entry.id   AF-A0A4V3D6Y1-F1
#
_cell.length_a   1.000
_cell.length_b   1.000
_cell.length_c   1.000
_cell.angle_alpha   90.00
_cell.angle_beta   90.00
_cell.angle_gamma   90.00
#
_symmetry.space_group_name_H-M   'P 1'
#
loop_
_entity.id
_entity.type
_entity.pdbx_description
1 polymer ?
#
loop_
_entity_poly.entity_id
_entity_poly.type
_entity_poly.pdbx_seq_one_letter_code
_entity_poly.pdbx_strand_id
1 'polypeptide(L)'
;MSEKPSFHQQDDQRGKALRDYWPLTILVLVSISAGFALAWQQDFSVRQIMHGSMGFFLCVFALLKLFHPQAFAGGFSMYDLLAKRWRPYAYVYPFIELLLGLAYLAHWQRHLVYSATIIIMVFGAVGVVYALTRDLDINCPCMGSILDVPLSTVTLTENLGMALMASVMLLATV
;
A
#
# COMPACT_ATOMS: atom_id res chain seq x y z
N MET A 1 15.22 5.87 -43.77
CA MET A 1 14.05 5.64 -42.89
C MET A 1 14.49 5.82 -41.44
N SER A 2 13.99 6.84 -40.75
CA SER A 2 14.20 7.03 -39.31
C SER A 2 13.02 6.39 -38.59
N GLU A 3 13.28 5.26 -37.93
CA GLU A 3 12.29 4.55 -37.13
C GLU A 3 11.99 5.41 -35.90
N LYS A 4 10.81 6.05 -35.87
CA LYS A 4 10.33 6.76 -34.69
C LYS A 4 10.08 5.74 -33.59
N PRO A 5 10.51 6.00 -32.34
CA PRO A 5 10.17 5.14 -31.23
C PRO A 5 8.65 5.16 -31.04
N SER A 6 8.04 3.97 -31.06
CA SER A 6 6.62 3.76 -30.80
C SER A 6 6.34 4.09 -29.33
N PHE A 7 5.98 5.34 -29.06
CA PHE A 7 5.31 5.67 -27.79
C PHE A 7 4.00 4.87 -27.78
N HIS A 8 3.91 3.92 -26.86
CA HIS A 8 2.70 3.15 -26.60
C HIS A 8 1.55 4.13 -26.40
N GLN A 9 0.66 4.14 -27.39
CA GLN A 9 -0.54 4.95 -27.46
C GLN A 9 -1.43 4.55 -26.28
N GLN A 10 -1.67 5.50 -25.36
CA GLN A 10 -2.57 5.35 -24.22
C GLN A 10 -3.92 4.81 -24.70
N ASP A 11 -4.31 3.64 -24.19
CA ASP A 11 -5.65 3.11 -24.39
C ASP A 11 -6.61 3.86 -23.46
N ASP A 12 -7.54 4.60 -24.07
CA ASP A 12 -8.57 5.49 -23.47
C ASP A 12 -9.67 4.71 -22.69
N GLN A 13 -9.34 3.49 -22.26
CA GLN A 13 -10.20 2.49 -21.64
C GLN A 13 -9.69 2.04 -20.25
N ARG A 14 -8.55 2.55 -19.77
CA ARG A 14 -7.95 2.18 -18.47
C ARG A 14 -8.86 2.61 -17.31
N GLY A 15 -9.33 1.65 -16.50
CA GLY A 15 -10.16 1.90 -15.31
C GLY A 15 -11.67 1.70 -15.47
N LYS A 16 -12.17 1.29 -16.66
CA LYS A 16 -13.60 0.94 -16.86
C LYS A 16 -13.90 -0.54 -16.59
N ALA A 17 -12.90 -1.42 -16.58
CA ALA A 17 -13.09 -2.84 -16.36
C ALA A 17 -12.84 -3.23 -14.90
N LEU A 18 -13.82 -3.88 -14.27
CA LEU A 18 -13.67 -4.52 -12.94
C LEU A 18 -12.48 -5.50 -12.87
N ARG A 19 -12.02 -6.00 -14.02
CA ARG A 19 -10.85 -6.88 -14.16
C ARG A 19 -9.53 -6.21 -13.77
N ASP A 20 -9.40 -4.90 -13.94
CA ASP A 20 -8.16 -4.19 -13.59
C ASP A 20 -7.93 -4.26 -12.06
N TYR A 21 -9.00 -4.29 -11.26
CA TYR A 21 -8.91 -4.40 -9.79
C TYR A 21 -8.78 -5.84 -9.27
N TRP A 22 -8.71 -6.82 -10.15
CA TRP A 22 -8.64 -8.24 -9.79
C TRP A 22 -7.45 -8.60 -8.87
N PRO A 23 -6.18 -8.22 -9.16
CA PRO A 23 -5.06 -8.59 -8.29
C PRO A 23 -5.16 -7.96 -6.90
N LEU A 24 -5.69 -6.73 -6.81
CA LEU A 24 -5.93 -6.05 -5.54
C LEU A 24 -7.01 -6.75 -4.71
N THR A 25 -8.11 -7.08 -5.37
CA THR A 25 -9.25 -7.75 -4.72
C THR A 25 -8.81 -9.09 -4.13
N ILE A 26 -7.97 -9.85 -4.85
CA ILE A 26 -7.36 -11.08 -4.33
C ILE A 26 -6.50 -10.78 -3.11
N LEU A 27 -5.65 -9.76 -3.17
CA LEU A 27 -4.76 -9.41 -2.06
C LEU A 27 -5.56 -9.08 -0.79
N VAL A 28 -6.63 -8.29 -0.91
CA VAL A 28 -7.52 -7.96 0.22
C VAL A 28 -8.25 -9.21 0.73
N LEU A 29 -8.82 -10.03 -0.15
CA LEU A 29 -9.52 -11.26 0.24
C LEU A 29 -8.60 -12.26 0.94
N VAL A 30 -7.38 -12.46 0.44
CA VAL A 30 -6.38 -13.32 1.06
C VAL A 30 -5.98 -12.77 2.42
N SER A 31 -5.80 -11.45 2.54
CA SER A 31 -5.45 -10.82 3.82
C SER A 31 -6.55 -10.99 4.87
N ILE A 32 -7.82 -10.79 4.50
CA ILE A 32 -8.97 -11.04 5.37
C ILE A 32 -9.05 -12.52 5.78
N SER A 33 -8.84 -13.43 4.82
CA SER A 33 -8.85 -14.87 5.06
C SER A 33 -7.73 -15.30 6.01
N ALA A 34 -6.53 -14.71 5.87
CA ALA A 34 -5.42 -14.92 6.77
C ALA A 34 -5.72 -14.38 8.18
N GLY A 35 -6.31 -13.17 8.28
CA GLY A 35 -6.76 -12.61 9.55
C GLY A 35 -7.80 -13.48 10.26
N PHE A 36 -8.74 -14.04 9.49
CA PHE A 36 -9.72 -15.00 9.99
C PHE A 36 -9.07 -16.29 10.52
N ALA A 37 -8.12 -16.86 9.76
CA ALA A 37 -7.39 -18.06 10.17
C ALA A 37 -6.56 -17.84 11.45
N LEU A 38 -5.96 -16.65 11.61
CA LEU A 38 -5.23 -16.28 12.82
C LEU A 38 -6.16 -16.10 14.03
N ALA A 39 -7.30 -15.45 13.85
CA ALA A 39 -8.30 -15.27 14.90
C ALA A 39 -8.94 -16.61 15.35
N TRP A 40 -8.94 -17.62 14.49
CA TRP A 40 -9.44 -18.96 14.82
C TRP A 40 -8.58 -19.68 15.88
N GLN A 41 -7.28 -19.37 15.97
CA GLN A 41 -6.36 -20.02 16.91
C GLN A 41 -6.29 -19.33 18.28
N GLN A 42 -6.70 -18.07 18.36
CA GLN A 42 -6.54 -17.20 19.53
C GLN A 42 -7.89 -17.01 20.23
N ASP A 43 -8.65 -15.99 19.83
CA ASP A 43 -10.03 -15.72 20.25
C ASP A 43 -10.84 -15.16 19.07
N PHE A 44 -12.02 -15.74 18.81
CA PHE A 44 -12.88 -15.29 17.73
C PHE A 44 -13.47 -13.90 18.03
N SER A 45 -12.74 -12.85 17.66
CA SER A 45 -13.15 -11.46 17.80
C SER A 45 -12.89 -10.70 16.51
N VAL A 46 -13.83 -9.83 16.14
CA VAL A 46 -13.71 -8.96 14.97
C VAL A 46 -12.41 -8.14 15.03
N ARG A 47 -12.01 -7.73 16.24
CA ARG A 47 -10.76 -6.99 16.48
C ARG A 47 -9.52 -7.80 16.12
N GLN A 48 -9.45 -9.08 16.45
CA GLN A 48 -8.30 -9.93 16.08
C GLN A 48 -8.27 -10.21 14.58
N ILE A 49 -9.44 -10.44 13.96
CA ILE A 49 -9.54 -10.58 12.51
C ILE A 49 -8.99 -9.32 11.83
N MET A 50 -9.47 -8.15 12.24
CA MET A 50 -8.98 -6.86 11.76
C MET A 50 -7.46 -6.72 11.95
N HIS A 51 -6.95 -7.01 13.16
CA HIS A 51 -5.53 -6.93 13.46
C HIS A 51 -4.67 -7.81 12.56
N GLY A 52 -5.02 -9.10 12.45
CA GLY A 52 -4.29 -10.07 11.65
C GLY A 52 -4.38 -9.77 10.15
N SER A 53 -5.54 -9.32 9.69
CA SER A 53 -5.76 -8.93 8.28
C SER A 53 -4.84 -7.76 7.90
N MET A 54 -4.76 -6.76 8.77
CA MET A 54 -3.97 -5.55 8.55
C MET A 54 -2.47 -5.85 8.54
N GLY A 55 -2.00 -6.67 9.49
CA GLY A 55 -0.60 -7.07 9.50
C GLY A 55 -0.20 -7.90 8.28
N PHE A 56 -1.05 -8.85 7.87
CA PHE A 56 -0.79 -9.66 6.68
C PHE A 56 -0.80 -8.81 5.40
N PHE A 57 -1.78 -7.92 5.27
CA PHE A 57 -1.87 -6.96 4.18
C PHE A 57 -0.60 -6.12 4.06
N LEU A 58 -0.12 -5.53 5.17
CA LEU A 58 1.11 -4.73 5.20
C LEU A 58 2.35 -5.55 4.79
N CYS A 59 2.47 -6.79 5.26
CA CYS A 59 3.58 -7.68 4.89
C CYS A 59 3.60 -7.97 3.38
N VAL A 60 2.46 -8.35 2.79
CA VAL A 60 2.37 -8.63 1.35
C VAL A 60 2.60 -7.36 0.55
N PHE A 61 2.04 -6.24 0.97
CA PHE A 61 2.17 -4.96 0.28
C PHE A 61 3.61 -4.44 0.32
N ALA A 62 4.32 -4.62 1.43
CA ALA A 62 5.75 -4.33 1.54
C ALA A 62 6.58 -5.27 0.63
N LEU A 63 6.25 -6.56 0.61
CA LEU A 63 6.93 -7.56 -0.21
C LEU A 63 6.80 -7.24 -1.71
N LEU A 64 5.64 -6.79 -2.17
CA LEU A 64 5.44 -6.33 -3.55
C LEU A 64 6.35 -5.15 -3.92
N LYS A 65 6.56 -4.21 -2.99
CA LYS A 65 7.51 -3.10 -3.20
C LYS A 65 8.96 -3.55 -3.18
N LEU A 66 9.29 -4.56 -2.36
CA LEU A 66 10.62 -5.13 -2.25
C LEU A 66 11.04 -5.99 -3.44
N PHE A 67 10.11 -6.51 -4.25
CA PHE A 67 10.46 -7.22 -5.48
C PHE A 67 11.17 -6.32 -6.50
N HIS A 68 10.76 -5.05 -6.60
CA HIS A 68 11.35 -4.09 -7.54
C HIS A 68 11.68 -2.76 -6.84
N PRO A 69 12.67 -2.75 -5.93
CA PRO A 69 12.92 -1.62 -5.03
C PRO A 69 13.43 -0.38 -5.78
N GLN A 70 14.23 -0.56 -6.83
CA GLN A 70 14.74 0.54 -7.66
C GLN A 70 13.62 1.28 -8.40
N ALA A 71 12.66 0.51 -8.90
CA ALA A 71 11.54 1.06 -9.63
C ALA A 71 10.53 1.74 -8.70
N PHE A 72 10.23 1.09 -7.58
CA PHE A 72 9.44 1.70 -6.52
C PHE A 72 10.08 3.01 -6.07
N ALA A 73 11.38 3.02 -5.76
CA ALA A 73 12.08 4.24 -5.36
C ALA A 73 12.05 5.33 -6.44
N GLY A 74 12.15 4.95 -7.72
CA GLY A 74 12.01 5.85 -8.87
C GLY A 74 10.65 6.54 -8.90
N GLY A 75 9.56 5.78 -8.81
CA GLY A 75 8.19 6.32 -8.79
C GLY A 75 7.86 7.08 -7.51
N PHE A 76 8.17 6.50 -6.35
CA PHE A 76 7.93 7.08 -5.03
C PHE A 76 8.63 8.43 -4.86
N SER A 77 9.85 8.57 -5.37
CA SER A 77 10.59 9.84 -5.35
C SER A 77 9.97 10.94 -6.22
N MET A 78 9.06 10.62 -7.15
CA MET A 78 8.41 11.63 -7.99
C MET A 78 7.28 12.37 -7.25
N TYR A 79 6.60 11.70 -6.31
CA TYR A 79 5.43 12.26 -5.63
C TYR A 79 5.59 12.47 -4.13
N ASP A 80 6.36 11.65 -3.44
CA ASP A 80 6.55 11.79 -2.00
C ASP A 80 7.50 12.95 -1.68
N LEU A 81 7.06 13.87 -0.80
CA LEU A 81 7.80 15.10 -0.46
C LEU A 81 9.17 14.79 0.16
N LEU A 82 9.26 13.72 0.95
CA LEU A 82 10.47 13.35 1.68
C LEU A 82 11.42 12.54 0.79
N ALA A 83 10.88 11.61 -0.01
CA ALA A 83 11.66 10.85 -0.99
C ALA A 83 12.25 11.73 -2.10
N LYS A 84 11.54 12.79 -2.50
CA LYS A 84 12.04 13.79 -3.44
C LYS A 84 13.29 14.51 -2.91
N ARG A 85 13.36 14.74 -1.60
CA ARG A 85 14.52 15.37 -0.96
C ARG A 85 15.61 14.35 -0.60
N TRP A 86 15.22 13.14 -0.22
CA TRP A 86 16.13 12.10 0.26
C TRP A 86 15.80 10.74 -0.36
N ARG A 87 16.39 10.46 -1.53
CA ARG A 87 16.22 9.19 -2.26
C ARG A 87 16.42 7.91 -1.44
N PRO A 88 17.37 7.82 -0.49
CA PRO A 88 17.51 6.65 0.38
C PRO A 88 16.24 6.32 1.18
N TYR A 89 15.45 7.33 1.55
CA TYR A 89 14.18 7.13 2.26
C TYR A 89 13.21 6.25 1.47
N ALA A 90 13.17 6.41 0.14
CA ALA A 90 12.32 5.62 -0.74
C ALA A 90 12.65 4.12 -0.70
N TYR A 91 13.92 3.76 -0.45
CA TYR A 91 14.35 2.37 -0.30
C TYR A 91 14.07 1.81 1.09
N VAL A 92 14.03 2.67 2.11
CA VAL A 92 13.76 2.27 3.51
C VAL A 92 12.26 2.10 3.77
N TYR A 93 11.41 2.85 3.06
CA TYR A 93 9.96 2.84 3.27
C TYR A 93 9.31 1.44 3.21
N PRO A 94 9.60 0.57 2.22
CA PRO A 94 9.06 -0.79 2.21
C PRO A 94 9.46 -1.63 3.43
N PHE A 95 10.66 -1.40 3.98
CA PHE A 95 11.09 -2.08 5.21
C PHE A 95 10.32 -1.58 6.44
N ILE A 96 9.99 -0.29 6.49
CA ILE A 96 9.15 0.27 7.55
C ILE A 96 7.77 -0.40 7.53
N GLU A 97 7.14 -0.52 6.36
CA GLU A 97 5.85 -1.19 6.23
C GLU A 97 5.92 -2.67 6.60
N LEU A 98 7.00 -3.37 6.21
CA LEU A 98 7.22 -4.76 6.59
C LEU A 98 7.35 -4.90 8.11
N LEU A 99 8.15 -4.04 8.76
CA LEU A 99 8.31 -4.05 10.21
C LEU A 99 7.00 -3.77 10.93
N LEU A 100 6.18 -2.84 10.41
CA LEU A 100 4.84 -2.60 10.93
C LEU A 100 3.96 -3.84 10.81
N GLY A 101 3.90 -4.47 9.63
CA GLY A 101 3.13 -5.69 9.40
C GLY A 101 3.54 -6.83 10.33
N LEU A 102 4.85 -7.03 10.51
CA LEU A 102 5.37 -8.00 11.46
C LEU A 102 5.03 -7.64 12.91
N ALA A 103 5.06 -6.36 13.28
CA ALA A 103 4.66 -5.91 14.61
C ALA A 103 3.17 -6.15 14.91
N TYR A 104 2.29 -6.00 13.90
CA TYR A 104 0.89 -6.45 13.98
C TYR A 104 0.83 -7.98 14.20
N LEU A 105 1.49 -8.79 13.38
CA LEU A 105 1.44 -10.25 13.53
C LEU A 105 2.02 -10.73 14.88
N ALA A 106 3.05 -10.06 15.39
CA ALA A 106 3.66 -10.36 16.68
C ALA A 106 2.85 -9.87 17.89
N HIS A 107 1.73 -9.16 17.69
CA HIS A 107 0.99 -8.45 18.73
C HIS A 107 1.87 -7.54 19.61
N TRP A 108 2.94 -7.00 19.03
CA TRP A 108 3.88 -6.13 19.74
C TRP A 108 3.19 -4.82 20.08
N GLN A 109 3.29 -4.37 21.34
CA GLN A 109 2.75 -3.10 21.89
C GLN A 109 1.71 -2.38 20.98
N ARG A 110 0.47 -2.89 20.99
CA ARG A 110 -0.63 -2.47 20.09
C ARG A 110 -0.78 -0.94 19.95
N HIS A 111 -0.64 -0.20 21.06
CA HIS A 111 -0.75 1.26 21.05
C HIS A 111 0.31 1.95 20.18
N LEU A 112 1.58 1.52 20.28
CA LEU A 112 2.66 2.08 19.49
C LEU A 112 2.52 1.73 18.02
N VAL A 113 2.17 0.47 17.72
CA VAL A 113 2.01 -0.01 16.35
C VAL A 113 0.88 0.72 15.64
N TYR A 114 -0.28 0.88 16.29
CA TYR A 114 -1.40 1.61 15.67
C TYR A 114 -1.06 3.08 15.47
N SER A 115 -0.42 3.73 16.44
CA SER A 115 -0.03 5.14 16.33
C SER A 115 0.99 5.35 15.19
N ALA A 116 2.00 4.49 15.10
CA ALA A 116 2.99 4.52 14.02
C ALA A 116 2.33 4.30 12.65
N THR A 117 1.38 3.37 12.58
CA THR A 117 0.66 3.06 11.34
C THR A 117 -0.19 4.22 10.87
N ILE A 118 -0.91 4.88 11.78
CA ILE A 118 -1.68 6.08 11.43
C ILE A 118 -0.75 7.16 10.87
N ILE A 119 0.39 7.42 11.51
CA ILE A 119 1.35 8.44 11.04
C ILE A 119 1.86 8.11 9.64
N ILE A 120 2.29 6.87 9.41
CA ILE A 120 2.84 6.43 8.12
C ILE A 120 1.77 6.44 7.02
N MET A 121 0.57 5.92 7.30
CA MET A 121 -0.51 5.85 6.33
C MET A 121 -1.05 7.24 5.98
N VAL A 122 -1.16 8.16 6.95
CA VAL A 122 -1.53 9.56 6.69
C VAL A 122 -0.47 10.25 5.86
N PHE A 123 0.82 10.06 6.17
CA PHE A 123 1.90 10.62 5.37
C PHE A 123 1.87 10.12 3.92
N GLY A 124 1.69 8.80 3.73
CA GLY A 124 1.52 8.18 2.41
C GLY A 124 0.29 8.70 1.67
N ALA A 125 -0.85 8.84 2.35
CA ALA A 125 -2.08 9.39 1.78
C ALA A 125 -1.90 10.84 1.31
N VAL A 126 -1.26 11.69 2.12
CA VAL A 126 -0.93 13.08 1.74
C VAL A 126 0.00 13.10 0.52
N GLY A 127 1.00 12.21 0.46
CA GLY A 127 1.90 12.06 -0.70
C GLY A 127 1.15 11.70 -1.98
N VAL A 128 0.18 10.77 -1.91
CA VAL A 128 -0.65 10.37 -3.06
C VAL A 128 -1.62 11.48 -3.47
N VAL A 129 -2.27 12.16 -2.53
CA VAL A 129 -3.13 13.33 -2.83
C VAL A 129 -2.33 14.43 -3.52
N TYR A 130 -1.13 14.72 -3.03
CA TYR A 130 -0.25 15.71 -3.66
C TYR A 130 0.12 15.30 -5.09
N ALA A 131 0.41 14.02 -5.33
CA ALA A 131 0.66 13.47 -6.65
C ALA A 131 -0.52 13.69 -7.62
N LEU A 132 -1.72 13.35 -7.17
CA LEU A 132 -2.97 13.50 -7.91
C LEU A 132 -3.25 14.96 -8.27
N THR A 133 -3.07 15.88 -7.33
CA THR A 133 -3.31 17.32 -7.57
C THR A 133 -2.33 17.96 -8.57
N ARG A 134 -1.22 17.27 -8.87
CA ARG A 134 -0.15 17.77 -9.74
C ARG A 134 -0.15 17.14 -11.14
N ASP A 135 -1.13 16.28 -11.46
CA ASP A 135 -1.25 15.57 -12.74
C ASP A 135 0.08 14.89 -13.16
N LEU A 136 0.83 14.42 -12.16
CA LEU A 136 2.07 13.68 -12.40
C LEU A 136 1.64 12.31 -12.93
N ASP A 137 1.88 12.07 -14.22
CA ASP A 137 1.64 10.79 -14.88
C ASP A 137 2.52 9.70 -14.22
N ILE A 138 1.97 9.01 -13.20
CA ILE A 138 2.67 7.96 -12.43
C ILE A 138 2.70 6.67 -13.23
N ASN A 139 3.22 6.72 -14.47
CA ASN A 139 3.58 5.51 -15.20
C ASN A 139 4.96 5.07 -14.73
N CYS A 140 4.98 4.32 -13.63
CA CYS A 140 6.20 3.71 -13.12
C CYS A 140 6.43 2.36 -13.85
N PRO A 141 7.55 2.18 -14.59
CA PRO A 141 7.77 1.06 -15.51
C PRO A 141 7.71 -0.36 -14.91
N CYS A 142 7.73 -0.54 -13.58
CA CYS A 142 7.85 -1.86 -12.99
C CYS A 142 6.64 -2.31 -12.16
N MET A 143 5.69 -1.42 -11.87
CA MET A 143 4.44 -1.81 -11.20
C MET A 143 3.32 -2.05 -12.23
N GLY A 144 3.37 -1.39 -13.40
CA GLY A 144 2.43 -1.62 -14.50
C GLY A 144 2.51 -2.98 -15.19
N SER A 145 3.61 -3.74 -15.02
CA SER A 145 3.74 -5.09 -15.59
C SER A 145 3.13 -6.19 -14.72
N ILE A 146 2.90 -5.95 -13.42
CA ILE A 146 2.41 -6.97 -12.46
C ILE A 146 1.07 -6.53 -11.83
N LEU A 147 0.84 -5.21 -11.72
CA LEU A 147 -0.37 -4.58 -11.19
C LEU A 147 -0.81 -3.49 -12.17
N ASP A 148 -1.51 -3.90 -13.22
CA ASP A 148 -2.04 -3.08 -14.32
C ASP A 148 -3.23 -2.19 -13.85
N VAL A 149 -3.07 -1.49 -12.73
CA VAL A 149 -4.13 -0.75 -12.02
C VAL A 149 -3.68 0.70 -11.84
N PRO A 150 -4.58 1.71 -12.01
CA PRO A 150 -4.30 3.08 -11.60
C PRO A 150 -4.06 3.13 -10.08
N LEU A 151 -2.80 2.93 -9.68
CA LEU A 151 -2.34 2.85 -8.29
C LEU A 151 -2.77 4.06 -7.48
N SER A 152 -2.96 5.23 -8.09
CA SER A 152 -3.19 6.47 -7.38
C SER A 152 -4.51 6.49 -6.58
N THR A 153 -5.64 6.17 -7.20
CA THR A 153 -6.97 6.23 -6.54
C THR A 153 -7.20 5.05 -5.58
N VAL A 154 -6.67 3.89 -5.96
CA VAL A 154 -6.78 2.65 -5.18
C VAL A 154 -5.93 2.72 -3.93
N THR A 155 -4.64 3.04 -4.06
CA THR A 155 -3.72 3.14 -2.92
C THR A 155 -4.16 4.24 -1.96
N LEU A 156 -4.75 5.32 -2.46
CA LEU A 156 -5.35 6.34 -1.61
C LEU A 156 -6.48 5.75 -0.76
N THR A 157 -7.40 5.02 -1.37
CA THR A 157 -8.53 4.38 -0.68
C THR A 157 -8.04 3.34 0.35
N GLU A 158 -7.01 2.58 0.02
CA GLU A 158 -6.40 1.60 0.92
C GLU A 158 -5.68 2.26 2.10
N ASN A 159 -4.83 3.25 1.86
CA ASN A 159 -4.15 3.99 2.92
C ASN A 159 -5.15 4.68 3.86
N LEU A 160 -6.22 5.25 3.31
CA LEU A 160 -7.28 5.86 4.11
C LEU A 160 -8.04 4.80 4.92
N GLY A 161 -8.36 3.66 4.30
CA GLY A 161 -9.04 2.54 4.96
C GLY A 161 -8.20 1.97 6.11
N MET A 162 -6.91 1.74 5.88
CA MET A 162 -5.94 1.30 6.89
C MET A 162 -5.79 2.33 8.01
N ALA A 163 -5.68 3.63 7.69
CA ALA A 163 -5.59 4.68 8.70
C ALA A 163 -6.87 4.76 9.56
N LEU A 164 -8.05 4.67 8.94
CA LEU A 164 -9.33 4.68 9.63
C LEU A 164 -9.48 3.46 10.54
N MET A 165 -9.15 2.28 10.02
CA MET A 165 -9.16 1.03 10.76
C MET A 165 -8.20 1.06 11.95
N ALA A 166 -6.96 1.49 11.77
CA ALA A 166 -6.00 1.67 12.86
C ALA A 166 -6.48 2.69 13.89
N SER A 167 -7.13 3.78 13.46
CA SER A 167 -7.70 4.80 14.36
C SER A 167 -8.84 4.24 15.21
N VAL A 168 -9.77 3.49 14.60
CA VAL A 168 -10.85 2.81 15.32
C VAL A 168 -10.29 1.80 16.30
N MET A 169 -9.29 1.02 15.89
CA MET A 169 -8.64 0.04 16.78
C MET A 169 -7.92 0.71 17.94
N LEU A 170 -7.25 1.85 17.71
CA LEU A 170 -6.58 2.63 18.74
C LEU A 170 -7.59 3.19 19.76
N LEU A 171 -8.63 3.86 19.29
CA LEU A 171 -9.70 4.40 20.14
C LEU A 171 -10.43 3.31 20.94
N ALA A 172 -10.62 2.13 20.34
CA ALA A 172 -11.25 1.03 21.02
C ALA A 172 -10.31 0.28 21.98
N THR A 173 -9.01 0.58 21.99
CA THR A 173 -8.02 0.01 22.94
C THR A 173 -7.64 0.96 24.07
N VAL A 174 -7.91 2.25 23.92
CA VAL A 174 -7.78 3.29 24.97
C VAL A 174 -9.02 3.26 25.84
#